data_AF-E4TFF5-F1
#
_entry.id   AF-E4TFF5-F1
#
_cell.length_a   1.000
_cell.length_b   1.000
_cell.length_c   1.000
_cell.angle_alpha   90.00
_cell.angle_beta   90.00
_cell.angle_gamma   90.00
#
_symmetry.space_group_name_H-M   'P 1'
#
loop_
_entity.id
_entity.type
_entity.pdbx_description
1 polymer ?
#
loop_
_entity_poly.entity_id
_entity_poly.type
_entity_poly.pdbx_seq_one_letter_code
_entity_poly.pdbx_strand_id
1 'polypeptide(L)'
;MNFILFSSYIIFLIILSILIRYLPKERYQFIFTIPYKKLEDGRWMGRNITYYGFFNALGYTAGTVITTVFLLSYGLNFIQIFLMILLVFIICIPSSKLLAYFIEKSPHGFTVGGAVFVGVLVLPVAIYLSLKLTNSSIEFKKILLPVYAVISIGYLVGEGIGRLGCLSFGCCYGKAITEVKSNLLKKVFERFYTVFYGECKKISYASGGCGVKTVPVQPIAILLYITTSFISILMILNGFIVTAILTTTLVSQLYRFYSEFFRSDYRGKGKISSYQKMALLNILIISAYCYIFHDNTNTFDIQKGLPEFLSLQFFILVGTVFIVTFLYTGLSTATYSVIEFKVVDKLKQLPQKS
;
A
#
# COMPACT_ATOMS: atom_id res chain seq x y z
N MET A 1 5.67 -22.79 -12.64
CA MET A 1 5.05 -21.70 -11.85
C MET A 1 5.61 -21.59 -10.43
N ASN A 2 5.56 -22.66 -9.63
CA ASN A 2 6.03 -22.66 -8.23
C ASN A 2 7.48 -22.19 -8.05
N PHE A 3 8.39 -22.61 -8.92
CA PHE A 3 9.80 -22.17 -8.89
C PHE A 3 9.95 -20.65 -9.08
N ILE A 4 9.22 -20.06 -10.03
CA ILE A 4 9.25 -18.62 -10.32
C ILE A 4 8.69 -17.82 -9.14
N LEU A 5 7.60 -18.29 -8.52
CA LEU A 5 7.04 -17.65 -7.33
C LEU A 5 8.01 -17.71 -6.16
N PHE A 6 8.66 -18.85 -5.95
CA PHE A 6 9.65 -19.01 -4.90
C PHE A 6 10.88 -18.13 -5.12
N SER A 7 11.45 -18.11 -6.33
CA SER A 7 12.60 -17.25 -6.65
C SER A 7 12.26 -15.77 -6.48
N SER A 8 11.06 -15.35 -6.92
CA SER A 8 10.56 -13.99 -6.77
C SER A 8 10.41 -13.60 -5.29
N TYR A 9 9.93 -14.52 -4.46
CA TYR A 9 9.84 -14.30 -3.01
C TYR A 9 11.22 -14.15 -2.35
N ILE A 10 12.19 -14.98 -2.71
CA ILE A 10 13.56 -14.86 -2.19
C ILE A 10 14.20 -13.53 -2.60
N ILE A 11 14.07 -13.13 -3.87
CA ILE A 11 14.55 -11.82 -4.35
C ILE A 11 13.88 -10.69 -3.57
N PHE A 12 12.56 -10.79 -3.33
CA PHE A 12 11.85 -9.81 -2.53
C PHE A 12 12.40 -9.72 -1.10
N LEU A 13 12.67 -10.85 -0.43
CA LEU A 13 13.24 -10.84 0.93
C LEU A 13 14.63 -10.19 0.97
N ILE A 14 15.46 -10.43 -0.05
CA ILE A 14 16.77 -9.78 -0.19
C ILE A 14 16.61 -8.27 -0.31
N ILE A 15 15.76 -7.81 -1.24
CA ILE A 15 15.48 -6.38 -1.44
C ILE A 15 14.91 -5.76 -0.17
N LEU A 16 13.96 -6.42 0.49
CA LEU A 16 13.33 -5.95 1.71
C LEU A 16 14.35 -5.76 2.84
N SER A 17 15.29 -6.70 3.00
CA SER A 17 16.35 -6.62 4.02
C SER A 17 17.23 -5.38 3.84
N ILE A 18 17.46 -4.98 2.59
CA ILE A 18 18.20 -3.77 2.22
C ILE A 18 17.33 -2.55 2.52
N LEU A 19 16.10 -2.51 2.02
CA LEU A 19 15.21 -1.35 2.14
C LEU A 19 14.88 -1.00 3.60
N ILE A 20 14.61 -1.98 4.47
CA ILE A 20 14.33 -1.73 5.89
C ILE A 20 15.52 -1.04 6.59
N ARG A 21 16.76 -1.32 6.17
CA ARG A 21 17.96 -0.68 6.74
C ARG A 21 18.20 0.74 6.23
N TYR A 22 17.81 1.03 4.99
CA TYR A 22 18.13 2.30 4.34
C TYR A 22 17.00 3.33 4.42
N LEU A 23 15.75 2.95 4.15
CA LEU A 23 14.61 3.89 4.09
C LEU A 23 14.41 4.74 5.35
N PRO A 24 14.66 4.23 6.58
CA PRO A 24 14.55 5.06 7.79
C PRO A 24 15.58 6.18 7.91
N LYS A 25 16.63 6.21 7.08
CA LYS A 25 17.63 7.29 7.05
C LYS A 25 17.08 8.53 6.35
N GLU A 26 17.64 9.69 6.68
CA GLU A 26 17.17 11.01 6.20
C GLU A 26 17.21 11.15 4.67
N ARG A 27 18.32 10.71 4.04
CA ARG A 27 18.53 10.82 2.58
C ARG A 27 17.51 10.10 1.70
N TYR A 28 16.65 9.25 2.28
CA TYR A 28 15.63 8.48 1.54
C TYR A 28 14.21 9.00 1.78
N GLN A 29 14.05 10.26 2.19
CA GLN A 29 12.75 10.89 2.32
C GLN A 29 12.27 11.52 1.00
N PHE A 30 13.17 12.20 0.29
CA PHE A 30 12.89 12.94 -0.94
C PHE A 30 13.59 12.30 -2.14
N ILE A 31 12.90 12.24 -3.28
CA ILE A 31 13.46 11.78 -4.56
C ILE A 31 14.03 12.97 -5.32
N PHE A 32 13.24 14.04 -5.47
CA PHE A 32 13.66 15.29 -6.09
C PHE A 32 12.80 16.45 -5.61
N THR A 33 13.26 17.66 -5.89
CA THR A 33 12.58 18.92 -5.53
C THR A 33 12.40 19.76 -6.78
N ILE A 34 11.18 20.28 -7.00
CA ILE A 34 10.86 21.14 -8.14
C ILE A 34 10.77 22.60 -7.65
N PRO A 35 11.61 23.54 -8.16
CA PRO A 35 11.46 24.95 -7.86
C PRO A 35 10.14 25.50 -8.42
N TYR A 36 9.38 26.27 -7.64
CA TYR A 36 8.08 26.79 -8.09
C TYR A 36 7.85 28.27 -7.77
N LYS A 37 8.59 28.87 -6.84
CA LYS A 37 8.47 30.30 -6.51
C LYS A 37 9.83 30.90 -6.18
N LYS A 38 10.23 31.98 -6.85
CA LYS A 38 11.44 32.74 -6.51
C LYS A 38 11.19 33.65 -5.31
N LEU A 39 12.13 33.70 -4.38
CA LEU A 39 12.12 34.54 -3.18
C LEU A 39 12.86 35.87 -3.45
N GLU A 40 12.63 36.86 -2.59
CA GLU A 40 13.21 38.21 -2.71
C GLU A 40 14.74 38.20 -2.65
N ASP A 41 15.31 37.24 -1.92
CA ASP A 41 16.77 37.03 -1.80
C ASP A 41 17.39 36.26 -2.98
N GLY A 42 16.61 35.99 -4.03
CA GLY A 42 17.07 35.27 -5.23
C GLY A 42 17.06 33.74 -5.12
N ARG A 43 16.79 33.17 -3.94
CA ARG A 43 16.60 31.73 -3.76
C ARG A 43 15.24 31.27 -4.31
N TRP A 44 15.06 29.97 -4.50
CA TRP A 44 13.81 29.38 -4.95
C TRP A 44 13.17 28.53 -3.86
N MET A 45 11.88 28.71 -3.63
CA MET A 45 11.06 27.75 -2.91
C MET A 45 10.78 26.55 -3.81
N GLY A 46 11.08 25.37 -3.28
CA GLY A 46 10.95 24.09 -3.95
C GLY A 46 9.90 23.21 -3.29
N ARG A 47 9.16 22.48 -4.12
CA ARG A 47 8.19 21.47 -3.68
C ARG A 47 8.82 20.08 -3.73
N ASN A 48 8.75 19.36 -2.63
CA ASN A 48 9.40 18.06 -2.49
C ASN A 48 8.54 16.93 -3.03
N ILE A 49 9.16 16.04 -3.79
CA ILE A 49 8.57 14.77 -4.23
C ILE A 49 9.21 13.64 -3.43
N THR A 50 8.38 12.77 -2.88
CA THR A 50 8.75 11.86 -1.79
C THR A 50 8.81 10.40 -2.22
N TYR A 51 9.70 9.63 -1.58
CA TYR A 51 9.67 8.17 -1.69
C TYR A 51 8.37 7.56 -1.13
N TYR A 52 7.70 8.26 -0.20
CA TYR A 52 6.38 7.88 0.31
C TYR A 52 5.38 7.69 -0.82
N GLY A 53 5.18 8.70 -1.67
CA GLY A 53 4.24 8.58 -2.77
C GLY A 53 4.71 7.66 -3.88
N PHE A 54 6.02 7.53 -4.11
CA PHE A 54 6.55 6.55 -5.06
C PHE A 54 6.20 5.12 -4.63
N PHE A 55 6.46 4.74 -3.38
CA PHE A 55 6.13 3.40 -2.90
C PHE A 55 4.62 3.17 -2.80
N ASN A 56 3.82 4.19 -2.48
CA ASN A 56 2.37 4.06 -2.57
C ASN A 56 1.93 3.81 -4.00
N ALA A 57 2.36 4.63 -4.97
CA ALA A 57 2.04 4.44 -6.38
C ALA A 57 2.47 3.04 -6.86
N LEU A 58 3.67 2.59 -6.50
CA LEU A 58 4.14 1.24 -6.81
C LEU A 58 3.26 0.16 -6.16
N GLY A 59 2.81 0.37 -4.92
CA GLY A 59 1.91 -0.55 -4.23
C GLY A 59 0.54 -0.67 -4.92
N TYR A 60 -0.12 0.45 -5.20
CA TYR A 60 -1.39 0.44 -5.95
C TYR A 60 -1.22 -0.21 -7.31
N THR A 61 -0.14 0.11 -8.02
CA THR A 61 0.18 -0.45 -9.33
C THR A 61 0.40 -1.96 -9.26
N ALA A 62 1.21 -2.45 -8.32
CA ALA A 62 1.48 -3.88 -8.15
C ALA A 62 0.21 -4.65 -7.77
N GLY A 63 -0.63 -4.09 -6.89
CA GLY A 63 -1.93 -4.66 -6.56
C GLY A 63 -2.84 -4.76 -7.80
N THR A 64 -2.94 -3.69 -8.58
CA THR A 64 -3.69 -3.66 -9.84
C THR A 64 -3.17 -4.66 -10.87
N VAL A 65 -1.84 -4.81 -11.00
CA VAL A 65 -1.21 -5.80 -11.89
C VAL A 65 -1.63 -7.22 -11.50
N ILE A 66 -1.45 -7.58 -10.22
CA ILE A 66 -1.84 -8.91 -9.73
C ILE A 66 -3.33 -9.13 -9.94
N THR A 67 -4.16 -8.16 -9.57
CA THR A 67 -5.60 -8.28 -9.74
C THR A 67 -5.99 -8.50 -11.19
N THR A 68 -5.45 -7.70 -12.10
CA THR A 68 -5.78 -7.79 -13.52
C THR A 68 -5.34 -9.12 -14.11
N VAL A 69 -4.09 -9.54 -13.88
CA VAL A 69 -3.55 -10.81 -14.41
C VAL A 69 -4.38 -12.00 -13.97
N PHE A 70 -4.74 -12.09 -12.69
CA PHE A 70 -5.51 -13.23 -12.19
C PHE A 70 -6.97 -13.19 -12.63
N LEU A 71 -7.59 -12.02 -12.75
CA LEU A 71 -8.97 -11.93 -13.26
C LEU A 71 -9.05 -12.23 -14.77
N LEU A 72 -8.05 -11.84 -15.55
CA LEU A 72 -7.90 -12.28 -16.95
C LEU A 72 -7.72 -13.80 -17.02
N SER A 73 -6.90 -14.36 -16.12
CA SER A 73 -6.69 -15.82 -16.01
C SER A 73 -7.95 -16.58 -15.58
N TYR A 74 -8.86 -15.92 -14.86
CA TYR A 74 -10.19 -16.47 -14.54
C TYR A 74 -11.15 -16.43 -15.74
N GLY A 75 -10.84 -15.65 -16.79
CA GLY A 75 -11.63 -15.52 -18.00
C GLY A 75 -12.51 -14.28 -18.05
N LEU A 76 -12.25 -13.26 -17.22
CA LEU A 76 -12.89 -11.96 -17.39
C LEU A 76 -12.25 -11.18 -18.53
N ASN A 77 -13.06 -10.36 -19.20
CA ASN A 77 -12.54 -9.43 -20.18
C ASN A 77 -11.97 -8.17 -19.51
N PHE A 78 -11.11 -7.47 -20.25
CA PHE A 78 -10.45 -6.27 -19.74
C PHE A 78 -11.43 -5.16 -19.29
N ILE A 79 -12.54 -4.97 -20.00
CA ILE A 79 -13.52 -3.91 -19.69
C ILE A 79 -14.19 -4.15 -18.33
N GLN A 80 -14.55 -5.40 -18.04
CA GLN A 80 -15.12 -5.79 -16.74
C GLN A 80 -14.13 -5.47 -15.61
N ILE A 81 -12.87 -5.85 -15.80
CA ILE A 81 -11.80 -5.60 -14.81
C ILE A 81 -11.59 -4.11 -14.61
N PHE A 82 -11.48 -3.35 -15.70
CA PHE A 82 -11.34 -1.90 -15.68
C PHE A 82 -12.49 -1.23 -14.91
N LEU A 83 -13.74 -1.59 -15.21
CA LEU A 83 -14.91 -1.04 -14.51
C LEU A 83 -14.90 -1.38 -13.02
N MET A 84 -14.55 -2.62 -12.64
CA MET A 84 -14.46 -2.99 -11.23
C MET A 84 -13.39 -2.16 -10.49
N ILE A 85 -12.19 -2.05 -11.05
CA ILE A 85 -11.10 -1.26 -10.45
C ILE A 85 -11.51 0.20 -10.33
N LEU A 86 -12.09 0.78 -11.40
CA LEU A 86 -12.53 2.16 -11.43
C LEU A 86 -13.58 2.44 -10.34
N LEU A 87 -14.62 1.61 -10.25
CA LEU A 87 -15.69 1.75 -9.26
C LEU A 87 -15.16 1.64 -7.83
N VAL A 88 -14.28 0.67 -7.58
CA VAL A 88 -13.64 0.50 -6.26
C VAL A 88 -12.79 1.72 -5.92
N PHE A 89 -11.98 2.24 -6.85
CA PHE A 89 -11.09 3.38 -6.59
C PHE A 89 -11.85 4.69 -6.39
N ILE A 90 -12.86 4.97 -7.22
CA ILE A 90 -13.69 6.18 -7.11
C ILE A 90 -14.37 6.26 -5.74
N ILE A 91 -14.74 5.13 -5.13
CA ILE A 91 -15.38 5.13 -3.82
C ILE A 91 -14.34 5.06 -2.70
N CYS A 92 -13.39 4.13 -2.77
CA CYS A 92 -12.46 3.88 -1.66
C CYS A 92 -11.48 5.03 -1.42
N ILE A 93 -10.99 5.72 -2.46
CA ILE A 93 -10.02 6.81 -2.30
C ILE A 93 -10.66 7.99 -1.54
N PRO A 94 -11.81 8.55 -1.95
CA PRO A 94 -12.51 9.58 -1.17
C PRO A 94 -12.92 9.10 0.23
N SER A 95 -13.43 7.87 0.35
CA SER A 95 -13.81 7.31 1.66
C SER A 95 -12.62 7.23 2.63
N SER A 96 -11.41 6.97 2.13
CA SER A 96 -10.20 6.93 2.96
C SER A 96 -9.87 8.28 3.60
N LYS A 97 -10.20 9.40 2.94
CA LYS A 97 -10.03 10.75 3.47
C LYS A 97 -11.20 11.14 4.38
N LEU A 98 -12.43 10.85 3.96
CA LEU A 98 -13.64 11.14 4.73
C LEU A 98 -13.62 10.44 6.09
N LEU A 99 -13.29 9.14 6.12
CA LEU A 99 -13.22 8.39 7.38
C LEU A 99 -12.06 8.84 8.27
N ALA A 100 -10.91 9.25 7.70
CA ALA A 100 -9.83 9.85 8.48
C ALA A 100 -10.27 11.18 9.08
N TYR A 101 -10.99 12.01 8.32
CA TYR A 101 -11.55 13.25 8.81
C TYR A 101 -12.57 13.02 9.94
N PHE A 102 -13.51 12.09 9.78
CA PHE A 102 -14.54 11.83 10.81
C PHE A 102 -13.96 11.20 12.09
N ILE A 103 -12.98 10.30 11.97
CA ILE A 103 -12.45 9.55 13.12
C ILE A 103 -11.28 10.28 13.78
N GLU A 104 -10.30 10.71 12.98
CA GLU A 104 -9.06 11.32 13.47
C GLU A 104 -9.12 12.85 13.52
N LYS A 105 -10.16 13.47 12.91
CA LYS A 105 -10.24 14.94 12.69
C LYS A 105 -9.04 15.50 11.92
N SER A 106 -8.38 14.65 11.13
CA SER A 106 -7.22 15.04 10.34
C SER A 106 -7.64 15.46 8.92
N PRO A 107 -7.53 16.75 8.55
CA PRO A 107 -7.94 17.23 7.22
C PRO A 107 -7.02 16.74 6.09
N HIS A 108 -5.80 16.33 6.42
CA HIS A 108 -4.78 15.86 5.48
C HIS A 108 -4.44 14.37 5.66
N GLY A 109 -5.17 13.67 6.53
CA GLY A 109 -4.97 12.25 6.81
C GLY A 109 -5.66 11.34 5.81
N PHE A 110 -5.14 10.12 5.68
CA PHE A 110 -5.76 9.02 4.93
C PHE A 110 -5.80 7.77 5.82
N THR A 111 -6.92 7.05 5.81
CA THR A 111 -7.04 5.77 6.51
C THR A 111 -7.17 4.60 5.55
N VAL A 112 -6.10 3.80 5.48
CA VAL A 112 -6.12 2.49 4.80
C VAL A 112 -7.13 1.54 5.48
N GLY A 113 -7.28 1.65 6.81
CA GLY A 113 -8.23 0.84 7.57
C GLY A 113 -9.66 1.06 7.10
N GLY A 114 -10.07 2.33 7.03
CA GLY A 114 -11.39 2.72 6.56
C GLY A 114 -11.61 2.42 5.08
N ALA A 115 -10.61 2.66 4.22
CA ALA A 115 -10.68 2.37 2.79
C ALA A 115 -10.98 0.89 2.52
N VAL A 116 -10.30 -0.02 3.22
CA VAL A 116 -10.52 -1.46 3.07
C VAL A 116 -11.88 -1.89 3.58
N PHE A 117 -12.35 -1.33 4.70
CA PHE A 117 -13.70 -1.61 5.19
C PHE A 117 -14.77 -1.23 4.16
N VAL A 118 -14.66 -0.04 3.57
CA VAL A 118 -15.56 0.39 2.49
C VAL A 118 -15.39 -0.50 1.25
N GLY A 119 -14.15 -0.87 0.90
CA GLY A 119 -13.87 -1.76 -0.23
C GLY A 119 -14.58 -3.12 -0.12
N VAL A 120 -14.60 -3.72 1.09
CA VAL A 120 -15.34 -4.96 1.35
C VAL A 120 -16.85 -4.79 1.11
N LEU A 121 -17.42 -3.63 1.42
CA LEU A 121 -18.85 -3.40 1.20
C LEU A 121 -19.18 -3.06 -0.26
N VAL A 122 -18.27 -2.36 -0.95
CA VAL A 122 -18.46 -1.87 -2.32
C VAL A 122 -18.21 -2.95 -3.35
N LEU A 123 -17.31 -3.90 -3.08
CA LEU A 123 -16.87 -4.86 -4.08
C LEU A 123 -18.02 -5.69 -4.71
N PRO A 124 -19.02 -6.21 -3.96
CA PRO A 124 -20.16 -6.92 -4.54
C PRO A 124 -20.94 -6.03 -5.53
N VAL A 125 -21.10 -4.74 -5.21
CA VAL A 125 -21.79 -3.78 -6.09
C VAL A 125 -20.95 -3.52 -7.34
N ALA A 126 -19.64 -3.35 -7.20
CA ALA A 126 -18.73 -3.15 -8.33
C ALA A 126 -18.76 -4.34 -9.31
N ILE A 127 -18.74 -5.57 -8.79
CA ILE A 127 -18.85 -6.80 -9.59
C ILE A 127 -20.21 -6.85 -10.30
N TYR A 128 -21.31 -6.61 -9.59
CA TYR A 128 -22.64 -6.64 -10.19
C TYR A 128 -22.78 -5.62 -11.33
N LEU A 129 -22.33 -4.38 -11.11
CA LEU A 129 -22.38 -3.33 -12.11
C LEU A 129 -21.46 -3.63 -13.30
N SER A 130 -20.25 -4.14 -13.09
CA SER A 130 -19.36 -4.49 -14.20
C SER A 130 -19.94 -5.60 -15.09
N LEU A 131 -20.58 -6.61 -14.49
CA LEU A 131 -21.24 -7.68 -15.26
C LEU A 131 -22.43 -7.14 -16.04
N LYS A 132 -23.26 -6.31 -15.40
CA LYS A 132 -24.46 -5.73 -16.01
C LYS A 132 -24.13 -4.76 -17.14
N LEU A 133 -23.17 -3.86 -16.95
CA LEU A 133 -22.77 -2.86 -17.96
C LEU A 133 -22.08 -3.49 -19.18
N THR A 134 -21.54 -4.70 -19.04
CA THR A 134 -20.89 -5.43 -20.14
C THR A 134 -21.77 -6.53 -20.73
N ASN A 135 -23.04 -6.64 -20.33
CA ASN A 135 -23.96 -7.71 -20.73
C ASN A 135 -23.35 -9.12 -20.60
N SER A 136 -22.61 -9.33 -19.51
CA SER A 136 -21.91 -10.59 -19.25
C SER A 136 -22.89 -11.73 -18.96
N SER A 137 -22.64 -12.91 -19.53
CA SER A 137 -23.35 -14.15 -19.19
C SER A 137 -22.84 -14.81 -17.90
N ILE A 138 -21.75 -14.30 -17.31
CA ILE A 138 -21.16 -14.86 -16.09
C ILE A 138 -22.08 -14.57 -14.90
N GLU A 139 -22.46 -15.63 -14.19
CA GLU A 139 -23.27 -15.51 -12.98
C GLU A 139 -22.49 -14.84 -11.84
N PHE A 140 -23.12 -13.83 -11.23
CA PHE A 140 -22.57 -13.10 -10.09
C PHE A 140 -22.05 -14.01 -8.96
N LYS A 141 -22.80 -15.07 -8.64
CA LYS A 141 -22.44 -16.01 -7.55
C LYS A 141 -21.13 -16.75 -7.81
N LYS A 142 -20.85 -17.12 -9.07
CA LYS A 142 -19.65 -17.88 -9.45
C LYS A 142 -18.39 -17.03 -9.33
N ILE A 143 -18.49 -15.73 -9.60
CA ILE A 143 -17.34 -14.83 -9.68
C ILE A 143 -17.04 -14.07 -8.40
N LEU A 144 -18.01 -13.96 -7.48
CA LEU A 144 -17.87 -13.16 -6.27
C LEU A 144 -16.61 -13.53 -5.46
N LEU A 145 -16.47 -14.81 -5.09
CA LEU A 145 -15.33 -15.26 -4.29
C LEU A 145 -13.99 -15.21 -5.07
N PRO A 146 -13.89 -15.65 -6.34
CA PRO A 146 -12.68 -15.46 -7.13
C PRO A 146 -12.20 -14.00 -7.16
N VAL A 147 -13.10 -13.04 -7.34
CA VAL A 147 -12.73 -11.61 -7.35
C VAL A 147 -12.27 -11.16 -5.96
N TYR A 148 -12.95 -11.56 -4.89
CA TYR A 148 -12.50 -11.28 -3.52
C TYR A 148 -11.11 -11.82 -3.24
N ALA A 149 -10.81 -13.06 -3.66
CA ALA A 149 -9.52 -13.69 -3.44
C ALA A 149 -8.40 -12.90 -4.13
N VAL A 150 -8.62 -12.55 -5.39
CA VAL A 150 -7.63 -11.85 -6.20
C VAL A 150 -7.42 -10.41 -5.74
N ILE A 151 -8.49 -9.71 -5.37
CA ILE A 151 -8.39 -8.35 -4.83
C ILE A 151 -7.79 -8.34 -3.44
N SER A 152 -8.07 -9.32 -2.58
CA SER A 152 -7.47 -9.37 -1.24
C SER A 152 -5.96 -9.66 -1.29
N ILE A 153 -5.52 -10.50 -2.23
CA ILE A 153 -4.09 -10.72 -2.54
C ILE A 153 -3.46 -9.42 -3.08
N GLY A 154 -4.07 -8.81 -4.09
CA GLY A 154 -3.59 -7.54 -4.66
C GLY A 154 -3.49 -6.43 -3.61
N TYR A 155 -4.47 -6.36 -2.72
CA TYR A 155 -4.49 -5.44 -1.58
C TYR A 155 -3.32 -5.67 -0.63
N LEU A 156 -3.04 -6.92 -0.23
CA LEU A 156 -1.90 -7.23 0.65
C LEU A 156 -0.57 -6.86 -0.01
N VAL A 157 -0.39 -7.14 -1.30
CA VAL A 157 0.82 -6.73 -2.01
C VAL A 157 0.95 -5.21 -2.05
N GLY A 158 -0.12 -4.51 -2.40
CA GLY A 158 -0.10 -3.06 -2.49
C GLY A 158 0.15 -2.39 -1.14
N GLU A 159 -0.52 -2.86 -0.09
CA GLU A 159 -0.30 -2.39 1.28
C GLU A 159 1.11 -2.70 1.76
N GLY A 160 1.61 -3.92 1.52
CA GLY A 160 2.98 -4.31 1.86
C GLY A 160 4.01 -3.38 1.24
N ILE A 161 3.89 -3.10 -0.07
CA ILE A 161 4.81 -2.15 -0.74
C ILE A 161 4.60 -0.71 -0.21
N GLY A 162 3.36 -0.26 0.00
CA GLY A 162 3.06 1.07 0.54
C GLY A 162 3.67 1.31 1.94
N ARG A 163 3.85 0.26 2.75
CA ARG A 163 4.53 0.35 4.05
C ARG A 163 6.02 0.68 3.93
N LEU A 164 6.67 0.45 2.79
CA LEU A 164 8.01 0.97 2.50
C LEU A 164 7.99 2.50 2.43
N GLY A 165 6.94 3.07 1.84
CA GLY A 165 6.70 4.52 1.87
C GLY A 165 6.60 5.03 3.31
N CYS A 166 5.86 4.32 4.16
CA CYS A 166 5.75 4.67 5.59
C CYS A 166 7.11 4.65 6.31
N LEU A 167 7.99 3.69 6.00
CA LEU A 167 9.36 3.62 6.51
C LEU A 167 10.21 4.81 6.05
N SER A 168 10.09 5.20 4.79
CA SER A 168 10.77 6.38 4.24
C SER A 168 10.30 7.68 4.91
N PHE A 169 9.00 7.87 5.08
CA PHE A 169 8.46 9.11 5.65
C PHE A 169 8.54 9.16 7.18
N GLY A 170 8.67 8.00 7.84
CA GLY A 170 8.60 7.89 9.29
C GLY A 170 7.18 8.05 9.84
N CYS A 171 6.16 7.59 9.11
CA CYS A 171 4.78 7.55 9.59
C CYS A 171 4.36 6.11 9.97
N CYS A 172 3.27 5.97 10.70
CA CYS A 172 2.79 4.68 11.22
C CYS A 172 3.83 3.95 12.09
N TYR A 173 4.64 4.72 12.83
CA TYR A 173 5.75 4.22 13.62
C TYR A 173 5.27 3.59 14.94
N GLY A 174 6.05 2.62 15.41
CA GLY A 174 5.82 1.99 16.69
C GLY A 174 6.17 2.88 17.87
N LYS A 175 5.72 2.50 19.06
CA LYS A 175 6.14 3.06 20.34
C LYS A 175 7.64 2.85 20.55
N ALA A 176 8.24 3.69 21.38
CA ALA A 176 9.59 3.44 21.86
C ALA A 176 9.62 2.09 22.59
N ILE A 177 10.70 1.32 22.42
CA ILE A 177 10.81 -0.01 23.06
C ILE A 177 10.76 0.10 24.59
N THR A 178 11.18 1.24 25.14
CA THR A 178 11.08 1.57 26.57
C THR A 178 9.64 1.64 27.07
N GLU A 179 8.66 1.94 26.21
CA GLU A 179 7.24 2.04 26.54
C GLU A 179 6.51 0.69 26.45
N VAL A 180 7.17 -0.37 25.95
CA VAL A 180 6.59 -1.70 25.82
C VAL A 180 6.50 -2.35 27.21
N LYS A 181 5.27 -2.59 27.68
CA LYS A 181 5.00 -3.13 29.03
C LYS A 181 5.48 -4.58 29.24
N SER A 182 5.46 -5.40 28.20
CA SER A 182 5.83 -6.82 28.31
C SER A 182 7.33 -7.01 28.17
N ASN A 183 7.98 -7.57 29.20
CA ASN A 183 9.42 -7.83 29.22
C ASN A 183 9.88 -8.81 28.14
N LEU A 184 9.04 -9.80 27.80
CA LEU A 184 9.34 -10.76 26.72
C LEU A 184 9.38 -10.05 25.36
N LEU A 185 8.35 -9.24 25.06
CA LEU A 185 8.27 -8.49 23.82
C LEU A 185 9.39 -7.44 23.73
N LYS A 186 9.75 -6.82 24.86
CA LYS A 186 10.86 -5.88 24.93
C LYS A 186 12.18 -6.53 24.49
N LYS A 187 12.51 -7.72 25.01
CA LYS A 187 13.71 -8.49 24.61
C LYS A 187 13.72 -8.83 23.11
N VAL A 188 12.56 -9.16 22.55
CA VAL A 188 12.42 -9.43 21.11
C VAL A 188 12.69 -8.15 20.31
N PHE A 189 12.05 -7.04 20.68
CA PHE A 189 12.21 -5.78 19.95
C PHE A 189 13.57 -5.12 20.16
N GLU A 190 14.28 -5.40 21.26
CA GLU A 190 15.68 -4.96 21.42
C GLU A 190 16.61 -5.52 20.33
N ARG A 191 16.28 -6.69 19.77
CA ARG A 191 16.98 -7.30 18.62
C ARG A 191 16.38 -6.86 17.29
N PHE A 192 15.07 -6.71 17.22
CA PHE A 192 14.33 -6.34 16.00
C PHE A 192 13.64 -5.00 16.19
N TYR A 193 14.26 -3.93 15.71
CA TYR A 193 13.77 -2.56 15.86
C TYR A 193 13.89 -1.72 14.60
N THR A 194 13.27 -0.55 14.61
CA THR A 194 13.45 0.49 13.59
C THR A 194 13.88 1.79 14.27
N VAL A 195 14.89 2.45 13.68
CA VAL A 195 15.34 3.80 14.09
C VAL A 195 15.21 4.72 12.90
N PHE A 196 14.57 5.86 13.11
CA PHE A 196 14.39 6.89 12.10
C PHE A 196 15.36 8.04 12.35
N TYR A 197 15.92 8.60 11.27
CA TYR A 197 16.87 9.72 11.32
C TYR A 197 16.42 10.85 10.39
N GLY A 198 16.57 12.09 10.86
CA GLY A 198 16.26 13.31 10.10
C GLY A 198 15.06 14.06 10.68
N GLU A 199 15.15 15.39 10.73
CA GLU A 199 14.15 16.27 11.35
C GLU A 199 12.83 16.31 10.57
N CYS A 200 12.91 16.17 9.25
CA CYS A 200 11.73 16.20 8.37
C CYS A 200 10.87 14.93 8.44
N LYS A 201 11.27 13.88 9.16
CA LYS A 201 10.46 12.66 9.29
C LYS A 201 9.32 12.86 10.28
N LYS A 202 8.17 12.24 10.00
CA LYS A 202 6.96 12.43 10.82
C LYS A 202 7.14 12.10 12.29
N ILE A 203 7.83 11.01 12.62
CA ILE A 203 8.18 10.66 13.99
C ILE A 203 9.02 11.73 14.71
N SER A 204 9.89 12.45 13.99
CA SER A 204 10.77 13.47 14.55
C SER A 204 9.97 14.71 14.94
N TYR A 205 9.19 15.29 14.03
CA TYR A 205 8.44 16.51 14.33
C TYR A 205 7.13 16.28 15.11
N ALA A 206 6.55 15.07 15.08
CA ALA A 206 5.29 14.78 15.79
C ALA A 206 5.50 14.29 17.23
N SER A 207 6.62 13.62 17.52
CA SER A 207 6.87 13.05 18.86
C SER A 207 8.32 13.13 19.32
N GLY A 208 9.21 13.86 18.62
CA GLY A 208 10.62 13.97 18.98
C GLY A 208 11.40 12.65 18.89
N GLY A 209 10.89 11.65 18.18
CA GLY A 209 11.41 10.28 18.21
C GLY A 209 12.62 9.99 17.30
N CYS A 210 13.37 11.02 16.90
CA CYS A 210 14.56 10.85 16.07
C CYS A 210 15.65 10.08 16.84
N GLY A 211 16.26 9.08 16.21
CA GLY A 211 17.30 8.25 16.85
C GLY A 211 16.79 7.25 17.89
N VAL A 212 15.49 7.20 18.16
CA VAL A 212 14.89 6.29 19.16
C VAL A 212 14.61 4.91 18.55
N LYS A 213 14.92 3.85 19.30
CA LYS A 213 14.52 2.48 18.92
C LYS A 213 13.02 2.29 19.12
N THR A 214 12.32 2.07 18.02
CA THR A 214 10.87 1.83 17.99
C THR A 214 10.53 0.39 17.61
N VAL A 215 9.34 -0.05 18.02
CA VAL A 215 8.76 -1.33 17.57
C VAL A 215 8.64 -1.33 16.04
N PRO A 216 9.12 -2.36 15.32
CA PRO A 216 9.17 -2.38 13.86
C PRO A 216 7.81 -2.75 13.25
N VAL A 217 6.81 -1.90 13.47
CA VAL A 217 5.44 -2.14 12.99
C VAL A 217 5.37 -2.19 11.46
N GLN A 218 6.07 -1.31 10.74
CA GLN A 218 6.03 -1.32 9.28
C GLN A 218 6.78 -2.53 8.69
N PRO A 219 8.02 -2.87 9.12
CA PRO A 219 8.73 -4.06 8.66
C PRO A 219 7.95 -5.37 8.87
N ILE A 220 7.32 -5.54 10.03
CA ILE A 220 6.49 -6.72 10.30
C ILE A 220 5.29 -6.76 9.36
N ALA A 221 4.63 -5.63 9.12
CA ALA A 221 3.50 -5.54 8.19
C ALA A 221 3.92 -5.96 6.77
N ILE A 222 5.04 -5.44 6.28
CA ILE A 222 5.54 -5.73 4.94
C ILE A 222 5.80 -7.23 4.78
N LEU A 223 6.53 -7.83 5.73
CA LEU A 223 6.84 -9.25 5.70
C LEU A 223 5.57 -10.09 5.73
N LEU A 224 4.69 -9.87 6.70
CA LEU A 224 3.44 -10.63 6.83
C LEU A 224 2.60 -10.52 5.56
N TYR A 225 2.37 -9.31 5.04
CA TYR A 225 1.46 -9.10 3.91
C TYR A 225 1.99 -9.69 2.62
N ILE A 226 3.28 -9.54 2.35
CA ILE A 226 3.88 -10.08 1.12
C ILE A 226 3.96 -11.61 1.22
N THR A 227 4.44 -12.17 2.32
CA THR A 227 4.48 -13.63 2.52
C THR A 227 3.08 -14.24 2.39
N THR A 228 2.08 -13.65 3.04
CA THR A 228 0.69 -14.13 2.91
C THR A 228 0.18 -14.02 1.48
N SER A 229 0.52 -12.96 0.74
CA SER A 229 0.14 -12.85 -0.68
C SER A 229 0.71 -13.98 -1.52
N PHE A 230 2.00 -14.33 -1.34
CA PHE A 230 2.61 -15.46 -2.04
C PHE A 230 1.95 -16.79 -1.69
N ILE A 231 1.69 -17.05 -0.40
CA ILE A 231 0.98 -18.26 0.04
C ILE A 231 -0.42 -18.32 -0.55
N SER A 232 -1.16 -17.20 -0.53
CA SER A 232 -2.52 -17.14 -1.07
C SER A 232 -2.57 -17.24 -2.59
N ILE A 233 -1.56 -16.75 -3.31
CA ILE A 233 -1.39 -17.03 -4.75
C ILE A 233 -1.26 -18.54 -4.98
N LEU A 234 -0.42 -19.23 -4.20
CA LEU A 234 -0.31 -20.69 -4.30
C LEU A 234 -1.64 -21.38 -3.99
N MET A 235 -2.38 -20.92 -2.98
CA MET A 235 -3.70 -21.46 -2.64
C MET A 235 -4.70 -21.35 -3.80
N ILE A 236 -4.85 -20.17 -4.43
CA ILE A 236 -5.80 -20.00 -5.54
C ILE A 236 -5.40 -20.80 -6.78
N LEU A 237 -4.09 -20.96 -7.04
CA LEU A 237 -3.60 -21.79 -8.15
C LEU A 237 -3.86 -23.28 -7.94
N ASN A 238 -4.03 -23.72 -6.70
CA ASN A 238 -4.43 -25.08 -6.35
C ASN A 238 -5.95 -25.20 -6.10
N GLY A 239 -6.75 -24.19 -6.45
CA GLY A 239 -8.21 -24.20 -6.30
C GLY A 239 -8.74 -23.85 -4.91
N PHE A 240 -7.87 -23.57 -3.93
CA PHE A 240 -8.27 -23.24 -2.55
C PHE A 240 -8.68 -21.76 -2.39
N ILE A 241 -9.72 -21.32 -3.10
CA ILE A 241 -10.16 -19.93 -3.16
C ILE A 241 -10.62 -19.40 -1.79
N VAL A 242 -11.52 -20.12 -1.11
CA VAL A 242 -12.01 -19.70 0.22
C VAL A 242 -10.87 -19.60 1.23
N THR A 243 -9.97 -20.59 1.23
CA THR A 243 -8.80 -20.59 2.10
C THR A 243 -7.90 -19.39 1.82
N ALA A 244 -7.68 -19.01 0.55
CA ALA A 244 -6.93 -17.82 0.21
C ALA A 244 -7.59 -16.54 0.74
N ILE A 245 -8.91 -16.38 0.56
CA ILE A 245 -9.67 -15.21 1.05
C ILE A 245 -9.59 -15.12 2.58
N LEU A 246 -9.84 -16.22 3.28
CA LEU A 246 -9.81 -16.23 4.75
C LEU A 246 -8.40 -15.98 5.27
N THR A 247 -7.36 -16.58 4.66
CA THR A 247 -5.97 -16.36 5.06
C THR A 247 -5.56 -14.90 4.90
N THR A 248 -5.81 -14.31 3.71
CA THR A 248 -5.50 -12.90 3.46
C THR A 248 -6.27 -11.95 4.39
N THR A 249 -7.54 -12.23 4.64
CA THR A 249 -8.40 -11.41 5.50
C THR A 249 -7.99 -11.52 6.97
N LEU A 250 -7.81 -12.73 7.49
CA LEU A 250 -7.43 -12.95 8.89
C LEU A 250 -6.06 -12.32 9.17
N VAL A 251 -5.05 -12.57 8.34
CA VAL A 251 -3.72 -11.98 8.55
C VAL A 251 -3.78 -10.45 8.49
N SER A 252 -4.42 -9.88 7.46
CA SER A 252 -4.49 -8.41 7.32
C SER A 252 -5.23 -7.75 8.49
N GLN A 253 -6.42 -8.25 8.85
CA GLN A 253 -7.28 -7.63 9.83
C GLN A 253 -6.81 -7.89 11.27
N LEU A 254 -6.33 -9.10 11.60
CA LEU A 254 -5.75 -9.36 12.92
C LEU A 254 -4.47 -8.56 13.11
N TYR A 255 -3.61 -8.46 12.08
CA TYR A 255 -2.42 -7.63 12.20
C TYR A 255 -2.78 -6.16 12.42
N ARG A 256 -3.78 -5.63 11.70
CA ARG A 256 -4.29 -4.27 11.95
C ARG A 256 -4.81 -4.11 13.38
N PHE A 257 -5.51 -5.11 13.89
CA PHE A 257 -6.01 -5.10 15.26
C PHE A 257 -4.87 -5.02 16.28
N TYR A 258 -3.88 -5.91 16.17
CA TYR A 258 -2.79 -6.01 17.13
C TYR A 258 -1.74 -4.91 17.00
N SER A 259 -1.38 -4.52 15.78
CA SER A 259 -0.37 -3.49 15.53
C SER A 259 -0.74 -2.15 16.15
N GLU A 260 -2.03 -1.83 16.24
CA GLU A 260 -2.52 -0.59 16.86
C GLU A 260 -2.08 -0.43 18.33
N PHE A 261 -1.96 -1.52 19.09
CA PHE A 261 -1.46 -1.45 20.47
C PHE A 261 0.01 -1.05 20.57
N PHE A 262 0.78 -1.32 19.52
CA PHE A 262 2.21 -1.02 19.43
C PHE A 262 2.49 0.30 18.71
N ARG A 263 1.49 0.97 18.15
CA ARG A 263 1.65 2.23 17.42
C ARG A 263 1.59 3.43 18.34
N SER A 264 2.35 4.46 17.99
CA SER A 264 2.41 5.72 18.73
C SER A 264 1.78 6.89 17.96
N ASP A 265 1.36 6.69 16.71
CA ASP A 265 0.61 7.70 15.96
C ASP A 265 -0.83 7.86 16.50
N TYR A 266 -1.25 9.09 16.78
CA TYR A 266 -2.62 9.38 17.26
C TYR A 266 -3.66 9.01 16.19
N ARG A 267 -4.61 8.14 16.55
CA ARG A 267 -5.69 7.64 15.66
C ARG A 267 -7.09 7.71 16.29
N GLY A 268 -7.29 8.68 17.18
CA GLY A 268 -8.54 8.90 17.91
C GLY A 268 -8.48 8.47 19.37
N LYS A 269 -9.55 8.76 20.12
CA LYS A 269 -9.67 8.48 21.56
C LYS A 269 -10.29 7.10 21.82
N GLY A 270 -9.76 6.34 22.78
CA GLY A 270 -10.35 5.09 23.27
C GLY A 270 -9.32 3.98 23.53
N LYS A 271 -9.72 2.93 24.27
CA LYS A 271 -8.90 1.71 24.48
C LYS A 271 -8.88 0.79 23.25
N ILE A 272 -9.97 0.80 22.49
CA ILE A 272 -10.11 0.11 21.20
C ILE A 272 -10.48 1.15 20.15
N SER A 273 -9.68 1.26 19.09
CA SER A 273 -9.90 2.24 18.02
C SER A 273 -11.04 1.83 17.10
N SER A 274 -11.67 2.81 16.43
CA SER A 274 -12.69 2.53 15.40
C SER A 274 -12.16 1.62 14.30
N TYR A 275 -10.86 1.72 13.98
CA TYR A 275 -10.21 0.87 12.98
C TYR A 275 -10.10 -0.59 13.43
N GLN A 276 -9.87 -0.84 14.72
CA GLN A 276 -9.88 -2.20 15.28
C GLN A 276 -11.27 -2.85 15.17
N LYS A 277 -12.34 -2.09 15.42
CA LYS A 277 -13.72 -2.58 15.23
C LYS A 277 -14.03 -2.88 13.77
N MET A 278 -13.66 -1.98 12.85
CA MET A 278 -13.80 -2.20 11.41
C MET A 278 -13.05 -3.45 10.93
N ALA A 279 -11.85 -3.69 11.47
CA ALA A 279 -11.07 -4.88 11.14
C ALA A 279 -11.77 -6.18 11.55
N LEU A 280 -12.34 -6.25 12.76
CA LEU A 280 -13.11 -7.41 13.20
C LEU A 280 -14.39 -7.59 12.38
N LEU A 281 -15.09 -6.51 12.06
CA LEU A 281 -16.30 -6.57 11.24
C LEU A 281 -16.00 -7.05 9.81
N ASN A 282 -14.88 -6.64 9.22
CA ASN A 282 -14.43 -7.17 7.93
C ASN A 282 -14.24 -8.69 7.96
N ILE A 283 -13.64 -9.24 9.03
CA ILE A 283 -13.48 -10.69 9.18
C ILE A 283 -14.85 -11.38 9.15
N LEU A 284 -15.82 -10.84 9.90
CA LEU A 284 -17.17 -11.42 9.97
C LEU A 284 -17.89 -11.36 8.62
N ILE A 285 -17.87 -10.21 7.93
CA ILE A 285 -18.53 -10.02 6.64
C ILE A 285 -17.94 -10.96 5.59
N ILE A 286 -16.60 -11.01 5.47
CA ILE A 286 -15.94 -11.90 4.50
C ILE A 286 -16.20 -13.36 4.83
N SER A 287 -16.16 -13.75 6.11
CA SER A 287 -16.47 -15.13 6.52
C SER A 287 -17.91 -15.50 6.15
N ALA A 288 -18.86 -14.58 6.31
CA ALA A 288 -20.24 -14.78 5.88
C ALA A 288 -20.34 -14.96 4.36
N TYR A 289 -19.64 -14.15 3.56
CA TYR A 289 -19.61 -14.33 2.11
C TYR A 289 -19.00 -15.68 1.71
N CYS A 290 -17.89 -16.08 2.33
CA CYS A 290 -17.29 -17.39 2.10
C CYS A 290 -18.25 -18.53 2.44
N TYR A 291 -19.03 -18.41 3.52
CA TYR A 291 -20.01 -19.42 3.92
C TYR A 291 -21.21 -19.49 2.95
N ILE A 292 -21.74 -18.33 2.54
CA ILE A 292 -22.96 -18.25 1.70
C ILE A 292 -22.69 -18.63 0.24
N PHE A 293 -21.53 -18.22 -0.30
CA PHE A 293 -21.20 -18.34 -1.73
C PHE A 293 -20.11 -19.38 -2.01
N HIS A 294 -19.87 -20.32 -1.09
CA HIS A 294 -18.89 -21.38 -1.30
C HIS A 294 -19.26 -22.22 -2.53
N ASP A 295 -18.42 -22.17 -3.55
CA ASP A 295 -18.49 -23.03 -4.73
C ASP A 295 -17.08 -23.56 -5.04
N ASN A 296 -17.00 -24.87 -5.31
CA ASN A 296 -15.75 -25.62 -5.46
C ASN A 296 -15.28 -25.73 -6.92
N THR A 297 -16.01 -25.13 -7.87
CA THR A 297 -15.79 -25.37 -9.31
C THR A 297 -14.93 -24.33 -10.02
N ASN A 298 -14.32 -23.41 -9.28
CA ASN A 298 -13.58 -22.28 -9.84
C ASN A 298 -12.07 -22.57 -9.91
N THR A 299 -11.50 -22.55 -11.13
CA THR A 299 -10.06 -22.67 -11.36
C THR A 299 -9.53 -21.46 -12.14
N PHE A 300 -8.27 -21.09 -11.90
CA PHE A 300 -7.58 -20.02 -12.61
C PHE A 300 -6.65 -20.62 -13.65
N ASP A 301 -6.81 -20.22 -14.92
CA ASP A 301 -5.94 -20.65 -16.00
C ASP A 301 -5.01 -19.50 -16.42
N ILE A 302 -3.77 -19.53 -15.90
CA ILE A 302 -2.79 -18.47 -16.16
C ILE A 302 -2.47 -18.34 -17.66
N GLN A 303 -2.59 -19.43 -18.43
CA GLN A 303 -2.28 -19.39 -19.86
C GLN A 303 -3.24 -18.47 -20.63
N LYS A 304 -4.49 -18.33 -20.15
CA LYS A 304 -5.47 -17.41 -20.74
C LYS A 304 -5.16 -15.94 -20.45
N GLY A 305 -4.59 -15.64 -19.29
CA GLY A 305 -4.30 -14.25 -18.88
C GLY A 305 -2.99 -13.68 -19.44
N LEU A 306 -2.03 -14.54 -19.79
CA LEU A 306 -0.69 -14.13 -20.24
C LEU A 306 -0.66 -13.30 -21.55
N PRO A 307 -1.44 -13.63 -22.59
CA PRO A 307 -1.44 -12.84 -23.83
C PRO A 307 -1.95 -11.40 -23.62
N GLU A 308 -2.96 -11.22 -22.76
CA GLU A 308 -3.55 -9.91 -22.50
C GLU A 308 -2.70 -9.02 -21.58
N PHE A 309 -1.78 -9.60 -20.80
CA PHE A 309 -0.83 -8.89 -19.95
C PHE A 309 0.10 -7.94 -20.72
N LEU A 310 0.37 -8.21 -22.00
CA LEU A 310 1.21 -7.35 -22.84
C LEU A 310 0.40 -6.43 -23.76
N SER A 311 -0.91 -6.35 -23.56
CA SER A 311 -1.78 -5.45 -24.34
C SER A 311 -1.50 -3.98 -24.02
N LEU A 312 -1.72 -3.11 -25.01
CA LEU A 312 -1.65 -1.66 -24.82
C LEU A 312 -2.61 -1.18 -23.71
N GLN A 313 -3.79 -1.79 -23.63
CA GLN A 313 -4.82 -1.47 -22.65
C GLN A 313 -4.32 -1.72 -21.22
N PHE A 314 -3.64 -2.85 -21.00
CA PHE A 314 -3.02 -3.17 -19.72
C PHE A 314 -1.98 -2.12 -19.31
N PHE A 315 -1.06 -1.75 -20.21
CA PHE A 315 -0.05 -0.73 -19.92
C PHE A 315 -0.66 0.65 -19.64
N ILE A 316 -1.72 1.03 -20.36
CA ILE A 316 -2.44 2.29 -20.12
C ILE A 316 -3.07 2.27 -18.72
N LEU A 317 -3.75 1.19 -18.34
CA LEU A 317 -4.37 1.07 -17.00
C LEU A 317 -3.31 1.18 -15.90
N VAL A 318 -2.27 0.37 -15.97
CA VAL A 318 -1.19 0.32 -14.97
C VAL A 318 -0.44 1.65 -14.88
N GLY A 319 -0.10 2.24 -16.03
CA GLY A 319 0.56 3.55 -16.10
C GLY A 319 -0.32 4.68 -15.57
N THR A 320 -1.62 4.65 -15.86
CA THR A 320 -2.58 5.64 -15.34
C THR A 320 -2.69 5.54 -13.82
N VAL A 321 -2.83 4.32 -13.27
CA VAL A 321 -2.86 4.10 -11.82
C VAL A 321 -1.58 4.63 -11.17
N PHE A 322 -0.41 4.30 -11.73
CA PHE A 322 0.86 4.79 -11.20
C PHE A 322 0.94 6.32 -11.21
N ILE A 323 0.70 6.96 -12.36
CA ILE A 323 0.83 8.42 -12.53
C ILE A 323 -0.15 9.14 -11.62
N VAL A 324 -1.43 8.76 -11.63
CA VAL A 324 -2.47 9.43 -10.82
C VAL A 324 -2.15 9.29 -9.34
N THR A 325 -1.81 8.08 -8.86
CA THR A 325 -1.47 7.87 -7.45
C THR A 325 -0.17 8.58 -7.06
N PHE A 326 0.84 8.60 -7.93
CA PHE A 326 2.11 9.27 -7.67
C PHE A 326 1.94 10.78 -7.60
N LEU A 327 1.17 11.39 -8.51
CA LEU A 327 0.87 12.82 -8.45
C LEU A 327 0.06 13.17 -7.21
N TYR A 328 -0.89 12.32 -6.82
CA TYR A 328 -1.75 12.54 -5.66
C TYR A 328 -1.01 12.39 -4.32
N THR A 329 -0.10 11.41 -4.19
CA THR A 329 0.56 11.06 -2.92
C THR A 329 2.04 11.43 -2.84
N GLY A 330 2.69 11.69 -3.97
CA GLY A 330 4.13 11.96 -4.07
C GLY A 330 4.52 13.39 -3.74
N LEU A 331 3.64 14.35 -4.03
CA LEU A 331 3.85 15.76 -3.71
C LEU A 331 3.71 15.99 -2.20
N SER A 332 4.80 16.36 -1.54
CA SER A 332 4.76 16.68 -0.12
C SER A 332 3.89 17.92 0.13
N THR A 333 3.03 17.82 1.14
CA THR A 333 2.28 18.95 1.72
C THR A 333 2.81 19.37 3.09
N ALA A 334 3.69 18.55 3.69
CA ALA A 334 4.24 18.77 5.02
C ALA A 334 5.66 19.35 5.01
N THR A 335 6.35 19.30 3.87
CA THR A 335 7.74 19.76 3.76
C THR A 335 7.92 20.59 2.49
N TYR A 336 8.84 21.54 2.56
CA TYR A 336 9.30 22.35 1.45
C TYR A 336 10.82 22.42 1.48
N SER A 337 11.42 22.90 0.40
CA SER A 337 12.86 23.11 0.31
C SER A 337 13.17 24.50 -0.20
N VAL A 338 14.38 24.98 0.10
CA VAL A 338 14.93 26.20 -0.47
C VAL A 338 16.12 25.81 -1.35
N ILE A 339 16.09 26.21 -2.61
CA ILE A 339 17.07 25.88 -3.65
C ILE A 339 17.81 27.16 -4.05
N GLU A 340 19.13 27.06 -4.15
CA GLU A 340 19.99 28.13 -4.69
C GLU A 340 20.69 27.62 -5.95
N PHE A 341 20.57 28.37 -7.05
CA PHE A 341 21.26 28.05 -8.32
C PHE A 341 22.50 28.93 -8.46
N LYS A 342 23.68 28.31 -8.62
CA LYS A 342 24.95 29.02 -8.82
C LYS A 342 25.59 28.59 -10.14
N VAL A 343 26.22 29.53 -10.83
CA VAL A 343 27.02 29.25 -12.02
C VAL A 343 28.36 28.67 -11.57
N VAL A 344 28.80 27.57 -12.16
CA VAL A 344 30.11 26.98 -11.89
C VAL A 344 31.19 27.85 -12.54
N ASP A 345 32.15 28.36 -11.75
CA ASP A 345 33.16 29.34 -12.17
C ASP A 345 34.11 28.88 -13.30
N LYS A 346 34.05 27.62 -13.75
CA LYS A 346 34.82 27.13 -14.92
C LYS A 346 34.55 27.90 -16.21
N LEU A 347 33.41 28.59 -16.33
CA LEU A 347 33.09 29.45 -17.47
C LEU A 347 33.76 30.84 -17.41
N LYS A 348 34.33 31.26 -16.26
CA LYS A 348 35.11 32.49 -16.14
C LYS A 348 36.59 32.31 -16.51
N GLN A 349 37.04 31.08 -16.73
CA GLN A 349 38.43 30.75 -17.08
C GLN A 349 38.65 30.56 -18.59
N LEU A 350 37.63 30.74 -19.44
CA LEU A 350 37.86 30.82 -20.88
C LEU A 350 38.59 32.14 -21.16
N PRO A 351 39.80 32.12 -21.75
CA PRO A 351 40.51 33.34 -22.07
C PRO A 351 39.62 34.20 -22.97
N GLN A 352 39.38 35.43 -22.55
CA GLN A 352 38.85 36.45 -23.45
C GLN A 352 39.78 36.49 -24.66
N LYS A 353 39.28 36.09 -25.83
CA LYS A 353 40.00 36.31 -27.09
C LYS A 353 40.23 37.82 -27.19
N SER A 354 41.49 38.21 -27.06
CA SER A 354 42.02 39.54 -27.28
C SER A 354 41.66 40.06 -28.67
#